data_AF-T1EGK1-F1
#
_entry.id   AF-T1EGK1-F1
#
_cell.length_a   1.000
_cell.length_b   1.000
_cell.length_c   1.000
_cell.angle_alpha   90.00
_cell.angle_beta   90.00
_cell.angle_gamma   90.00
#
_symmetry.space_group_name_H-M   'P 1'
#
loop_
_entity.id
_entity.type
_entity.pdbx_description
1 polymer ?
#
loop_
_entity_poly.entity_id
_entity_poly.type
_entity_poly.pdbx_seq_one_letter_code
_entity_poly.pdbx_strand_id
1 'polypeptide(L)'
;MKFSDHLLSHLTPEWHKQYVSYETLKRMLYRAVEDAPSIEITDVFVIEVYYGRFADEFLQQLDKELCKVNNFFLEKLAEAARKFSNLEFDLSIVIKSRRKHQENNVAAKSFSAFDANKEECRVAKSHKTLREIKLAFSEFYLNLVLLQNYQTLNYQGFKKICKKHDKLTKSSRGAQWFQLNVEVAAFYTSKEVNKFIKQVEVGTFVLVYDDVCYFCARSLCSFFVKC
;
A
#
# COMPACT_ATOMS: atom_id res chain seq x y z
N MET A 1 -19.08 -14.26 -6.50
CA MET A 1 -19.00 -14.13 -5.02
C MET A 1 -19.61 -12.81 -4.56
N LYS A 2 -20.13 -12.75 -3.33
CA LYS A 2 -20.55 -11.49 -2.70
C LYS A 2 -19.31 -10.66 -2.41
N PHE A 3 -19.33 -9.36 -2.74
CA PHE A 3 -18.14 -8.50 -2.62
C PHE A 3 -17.63 -8.38 -1.17
N SER A 4 -18.51 -8.44 -0.18
CA SER A 4 -18.14 -8.45 1.24
C SER A 4 -17.18 -9.57 1.59
N ASP A 5 -17.51 -10.79 1.17
CA ASP A 5 -16.72 -11.99 1.47
C ASP A 5 -15.37 -11.93 0.73
N HIS A 6 -15.40 -11.46 -0.52
CA HIS A 6 -14.19 -11.21 -1.30
C HIS A 6 -13.31 -10.12 -0.67
N LEU A 7 -13.88 -9.04 -0.14
CA LEU A 7 -13.10 -7.99 0.50
C LEU A 7 -12.38 -8.55 1.72
N LEU A 8 -13.10 -9.26 2.61
CA LEU A 8 -12.57 -9.84 3.84
C LEU A 8 -11.45 -10.86 3.59
N SER A 9 -11.57 -11.71 2.56
CA SER A 9 -10.56 -12.75 2.29
C SER A 9 -9.24 -12.19 1.76
N HIS A 10 -9.25 -11.00 1.16
CA HIS A 10 -8.06 -10.37 0.56
C HIS A 10 -7.49 -9.22 1.42
N LEU A 11 -8.00 -9.03 2.64
CA LEU A 11 -7.44 -8.02 3.54
C LEU A 11 -6.10 -8.48 4.09
N THR A 12 -5.15 -7.56 4.14
CA THR A 12 -3.93 -7.72 4.93
C THR A 12 -4.34 -7.70 6.42
N PRO A 13 -4.13 -8.80 7.18
CA PRO A 13 -4.63 -8.93 8.56
C PRO A 13 -4.19 -7.79 9.48
N GLU A 14 -2.95 -7.33 9.32
CA GLU A 14 -2.34 -6.25 10.09
C GLU A 14 -3.02 -4.90 9.87
N TRP A 15 -3.67 -4.72 8.71
CA TRP A 15 -4.27 -3.44 8.29
C TRP A 15 -5.79 -3.49 8.27
N HIS A 16 -6.41 -4.57 8.77
CA HIS A 16 -7.84 -4.82 8.63
C HIS A 16 -8.71 -3.61 9.02
N LYS A 17 -8.40 -2.93 10.13
CA LYS A 17 -9.16 -1.76 10.63
C LYS A 17 -9.02 -0.50 9.76
N GLN A 18 -8.00 -0.46 8.91
CA GLN A 18 -7.66 0.70 8.07
C GLN A 18 -8.37 0.67 6.72
N TYR A 19 -8.99 -0.45 6.34
CA TYR A 19 -9.83 -0.51 5.16
C TYR A 19 -11.18 0.17 5.39
N VAL A 20 -11.84 0.53 4.29
CA VAL A 20 -13.23 1.00 4.29
C VAL A 20 -14.13 -0.04 4.99
N SER A 21 -14.88 0.43 5.98
CA SER A 21 -15.80 -0.38 6.80
C SER A 21 -17.08 -0.68 6.03
N TYR A 22 -16.93 -1.49 4.99
CA TYR A 22 -17.97 -1.80 4.01
C TYR A 22 -19.22 -2.41 4.67
N GLU A 23 -19.08 -3.31 5.64
CA GLU A 23 -20.23 -3.89 6.36
C GLU A 23 -20.99 -2.85 7.19
N THR A 24 -20.29 -1.92 7.85
CA THR A 24 -20.92 -0.85 8.62
C THR A 24 -21.74 0.07 7.72
N LEU A 25 -21.13 0.55 6.63
CA LEU A 25 -21.81 1.40 5.64
C LEU A 25 -23.00 0.68 5.00
N LYS A 26 -22.84 -0.60 4.68
CA LYS A 26 -23.90 -1.43 4.11
C LYS A 26 -25.05 -1.63 5.09
N ARG A 27 -24.76 -1.78 6.39
CA ARG A 27 -25.80 -1.86 7.44
C ARG A 27 -26.55 -0.54 7.58
N MET A 28 -25.86 0.60 7.51
CA MET A 28 -26.53 1.92 7.49
C MET A 28 -27.52 2.03 6.34
N LEU A 29 -27.13 1.57 5.14
CA LEU A 29 -28.01 1.58 3.97
C LEU A 29 -29.26 0.70 4.14
N TYR A 30 -29.13 -0.49 4.73
CA TYR A 30 -30.28 -1.36 4.94
C TYR A 30 -31.23 -0.81 6.00
N ARG A 31 -30.69 -0.28 7.11
CA ARG A 31 -31.51 0.38 8.14
C ARG A 31 -32.31 1.55 7.57
N ALA A 32 -31.70 2.37 6.72
CA ALA A 32 -32.40 3.47 6.08
C ALA A 32 -33.51 3.05 5.11
N VAL A 33 -33.49 1.80 4.61
CA VAL A 33 -34.58 1.25 3.80
C VAL A 33 -35.67 0.65 4.69
N GLU A 34 -35.28 -0.01 5.80
CA GLU A 34 -36.20 -0.59 6.77
C GLU A 34 -36.99 0.48 7.55
N ASP A 35 -36.31 1.56 7.95
CA ASP A 35 -36.88 2.66 8.72
C ASP A 35 -37.58 3.72 7.84
N ALA A 36 -37.63 3.50 6.51
CA ALA A 36 -38.20 4.46 5.57
C ALA A 36 -39.72 4.60 5.77
N PRO A 37 -40.27 5.82 5.80
CA PRO A 37 -41.71 6.03 5.84
C PRO A 37 -42.41 5.37 4.64
N SER A 38 -43.55 4.71 4.88
CA SER A 38 -44.28 4.04 3.79
C SER A 38 -44.86 5.05 2.81
N ILE A 39 -44.63 4.78 1.52
CA ILE A 39 -45.07 5.61 0.40
C ILE A 39 -46.59 5.65 0.24
N GLU A 40 -47.31 4.68 0.81
CA GLU A 40 -48.77 4.57 0.69
C GLU A 40 -49.52 5.48 1.67
N ILE A 41 -48.87 5.88 2.77
CA ILE A 41 -49.50 6.58 3.90
C ILE A 41 -48.82 7.90 4.27
N THR A 42 -47.70 8.23 3.63
CA THR A 42 -46.88 9.41 3.96
C THR A 42 -46.76 10.34 2.75
N ASP A 43 -46.79 11.65 3.00
CA ASP A 43 -46.52 12.68 1.99
C ASP A 43 -45.14 12.48 1.34
N VAL A 44 -45.08 12.59 0.01
CA VAL A 44 -43.86 12.49 -0.79
C VAL A 44 -42.76 13.42 -0.27
N PHE A 45 -43.12 14.65 0.14
CA PHE A 45 -42.18 15.62 0.68
C PHE A 45 -41.46 15.11 1.94
N VAL A 46 -42.18 14.40 2.82
CA VAL A 46 -41.59 13.84 4.04
C VAL A 46 -40.59 12.72 3.70
N ILE A 47 -40.89 11.90 2.69
CA ILE A 47 -40.00 10.84 2.21
C ILE A 47 -38.73 11.43 1.59
N GLU A 48 -38.87 12.50 0.79
CA GLU A 48 -37.73 13.21 0.21
C GLU A 48 -36.83 13.82 1.29
N VAL A 49 -37.40 14.46 2.30
CA VAL A 49 -36.65 15.01 3.44
C VAL A 49 -35.94 13.90 4.23
N TYR A 50 -36.60 12.76 4.44
CA TYR A 50 -36.00 11.60 5.10
C TYR A 50 -34.75 11.09 4.35
N TYR A 51 -34.87 10.82 3.05
CA TYR A 51 -33.74 10.36 2.26
C TYR A 51 -32.66 11.43 2.07
N GLY A 52 -33.04 12.72 2.06
CA GLY A 52 -32.11 13.84 2.08
C GLY A 52 -31.20 13.83 3.31
N ARG A 53 -31.81 13.72 4.50
CA ARG A 53 -31.08 13.64 5.78
C ARG A 53 -30.21 12.40 5.87
N PHE A 54 -30.75 11.24 5.47
CA PHE A 54 -29.99 10.00 5.45
C PHE A 54 -28.77 10.11 4.52
N ALA A 55 -28.94 10.67 3.33
CA ALA A 55 -27.84 10.84 2.39
C ALA A 55 -26.75 11.75 2.99
N ASP A 56 -27.11 12.83 3.70
CA ASP A 56 -26.12 13.69 4.37
C ASP A 56 -25.31 12.92 5.43
N GLU A 57 -25.99 12.15 6.29
CA GLU A 57 -25.34 11.33 7.32
C GLU A 57 -24.43 10.25 6.69
N PHE A 58 -24.91 9.60 5.64
CA PHE A 58 -24.16 8.57 4.92
C PHE A 58 -22.90 9.14 4.25
N LEU A 59 -23.01 10.30 3.59
CA LEU A 59 -21.87 10.96 2.96
C LEU A 59 -20.85 11.44 4.00
N GLN A 60 -21.29 11.97 5.15
CA GLN A 60 -20.39 12.30 6.26
C GLN A 60 -19.64 11.08 6.78
N GLN A 61 -20.28 9.91 6.83
CA GLN A 61 -19.60 8.68 7.22
C GLN A 61 -18.61 8.22 6.14
N LEU A 62 -18.91 8.42 4.85
CA LEU A 62 -17.96 8.17 3.76
C LEU A 62 -16.74 9.10 3.83
N ASP A 63 -16.92 10.38 4.18
CA ASP A 63 -15.83 11.33 4.39
C ASP A 63 -14.87 10.87 5.49
N LYS A 64 -15.42 10.40 6.62
CA LYS A 64 -14.62 9.83 7.73
C LYS A 64 -13.82 8.62 7.28
N GLU A 65 -14.46 7.70 6.56
CA GLU A 65 -13.80 6.50 6.04
C GLU A 65 -12.73 6.84 5.00
N LEU A 66 -12.98 7.83 4.13
CA LEU A 66 -12.01 8.31 3.15
C LEU A 66 -10.81 8.97 3.81
N CYS A 67 -11.04 9.82 4.82
CA CYS A 67 -9.98 10.46 5.60
C CYS A 67 -9.08 9.41 6.27
N LYS A 68 -9.69 8.40 6.92
CA LYS A 68 -8.96 7.25 7.49
C LYS A 68 -8.08 6.55 6.45
N VAL A 69 -8.66 6.19 5.31
CA VAL A 69 -7.94 5.46 4.24
C VAL A 69 -6.80 6.30 3.67
N ASN A 70 -7.04 7.59 3.41
CA ASN A 70 -6.02 8.52 2.91
C ASN A 70 -4.87 8.68 3.91
N ASN A 71 -5.18 8.91 5.19
CA ASN A 71 -4.16 9.13 6.21
C ASN A 71 -3.26 7.90 6.37
N PHE A 72 -3.85 6.71 6.47
CA PHE A 72 -3.09 5.47 6.55
C PHE A 72 -2.21 5.25 5.32
N PHE A 73 -2.75 5.50 4.12
CA PHE A 73 -1.97 5.38 2.89
C PHE A 73 -0.77 6.34 2.86
N LEU A 74 -0.97 7.61 3.22
CA LEU A 74 0.10 8.60 3.24
C LEU A 74 1.18 8.27 4.27
N GLU A 75 0.77 7.78 5.45
CA GLU A 75 1.69 7.28 6.46
C GLU A 75 2.56 6.14 5.92
N LYS A 76 1.92 5.13 5.30
CA LYS A 76 2.63 3.99 4.71
C LYS A 76 3.51 4.38 3.53
N LEU A 77 3.09 5.35 2.74
CA LEU A 77 3.90 5.88 1.64
C LEU A 77 5.15 6.58 2.16
N ALA A 78 5.03 7.39 3.21
CA ALA A 78 6.16 8.04 3.86
C ALA A 78 7.09 7.04 4.57
N GLU A 79 6.54 5.98 5.15
CA GLU A 79 7.33 4.85 5.68
C GLU A 79 8.11 4.15 4.55
N ALA A 80 7.46 3.90 3.41
CA ALA A 80 8.09 3.27 2.27
C ALA A 80 9.24 4.12 1.69
N ALA A 81 9.04 5.43 1.53
CA ALA A 81 10.07 6.35 1.06
C ALA A 81 11.30 6.34 1.97
N ARG A 82 11.11 6.41 3.30
CA ARG A 82 12.20 6.34 4.29
C ARG A 82 12.93 5.00 4.23
N LYS A 83 12.20 3.89 4.14
CA LYS A 83 12.79 2.55 4.01
C LYS A 83 13.62 2.43 2.73
N PHE A 84 13.11 2.93 1.61
CA PHE A 84 13.82 2.90 0.34
C PHE A 84 15.16 3.64 0.42
N SER A 85 15.18 4.88 0.91
CA SER A 85 16.43 5.64 1.07
C SER A 85 17.45 4.96 1.99
N ASN A 86 16.99 4.34 3.09
CA ASN A 86 17.87 3.59 3.98
C ASN A 86 18.46 2.35 3.29
N LEU A 87 17.66 1.62 2.53
CA LEU A 87 18.11 0.44 1.79
C LEU A 87 19.11 0.79 0.68
N GLU A 88 18.88 1.89 -0.05
CA GLU A 88 19.83 2.39 -1.04
C GLU A 88 21.16 2.79 -0.39
N PHE A 89 21.10 3.48 0.75
CA PHE A 89 22.30 3.85 1.50
C PHE A 89 23.07 2.60 1.95
N ASP A 90 22.40 1.64 2.61
CA ASP A 90 23.01 0.40 3.09
C ASP A 90 23.64 -0.40 1.94
N LEU A 91 22.95 -0.48 0.79
CA LEU A 91 23.47 -1.13 -0.41
C LEU A 91 24.74 -0.45 -0.92
N SER A 92 24.76 0.90 -0.96
CA SER A 92 25.94 1.66 -1.39
C SER A 92 27.15 1.41 -0.51
N ILE A 93 26.95 1.21 0.80
CA ILE A 93 28.02 0.90 1.76
C ILE A 93 28.59 -0.50 1.50
N VAL A 94 27.73 -1.49 1.26
CA VAL A 94 28.17 -2.87 0.97
C VAL A 94 28.91 -2.98 -0.36
N ILE A 95 28.48 -2.24 -1.39
CA ILE A 95 29.18 -2.21 -2.67
C ILE A 95 30.58 -1.58 -2.52
N LYS A 96 30.67 -0.46 -1.79
CA LYS A 96 31.95 0.22 -1.53
C LYS A 96 32.91 -0.66 -0.73
N SER A 97 32.44 -1.36 0.30
CA SER A 97 33.29 -2.27 1.08
C SER A 97 33.76 -3.47 0.26
N ARG A 98 32.90 -4.06 -0.58
CA ARG A 98 33.31 -5.11 -1.53
C ARG A 98 34.39 -4.62 -2.50
N ARG A 99 34.23 -3.43 -3.08
CA ARG A 99 35.21 -2.87 -4.02
C ARG A 99 36.58 -2.64 -3.38
N LYS A 100 36.63 -2.08 -2.16
CA LYS A 100 37.88 -1.90 -1.40
C LYS A 100 38.58 -3.24 -1.12
N HIS A 101 37.84 -4.29 -0.77
CA HIS A 101 38.41 -5.63 -0.59
C HIS A 101 38.97 -6.21 -1.89
N GLN A 102 38.36 -5.91 -3.04
CA GLN A 102 38.82 -6.38 -4.35
C GLN A 102 40.09 -5.63 -4.79
N GLU A 103 40.15 -4.31 -4.60
CA GLU A 103 41.34 -3.49 -4.91
C GLU A 103 42.54 -3.85 -4.00
N ASN A 104 42.32 -4.09 -2.70
CA ASN A 104 43.38 -4.50 -1.77
C ASN A 104 43.91 -5.92 -2.05
N ASN A 105 43.08 -6.86 -2.52
CA ASN A 105 43.52 -8.21 -2.89
C ASN A 105 44.39 -8.24 -4.16
N VAL A 106 44.27 -7.25 -5.04
CA VAL A 106 45.12 -7.13 -6.24
C VAL A 106 46.46 -6.50 -5.87
N ALA A 107 46.49 -5.51 -4.97
CA ALA A 107 47.73 -4.88 -4.50
C ALA A 107 48.58 -5.79 -3.57
N ALA A 108 47.93 -6.65 -2.77
CA ALA A 108 48.61 -7.59 -1.87
C ALA A 108 49.33 -8.75 -2.60
N LYS A 109 49.12 -8.93 -3.91
CA LYS A 109 49.86 -9.89 -4.73
C LYS A 109 51.23 -9.39 -5.20
N SER A 110 51.59 -8.12 -4.94
CA SER A 110 52.84 -7.53 -5.47
C SER A 110 53.91 -7.13 -4.46
N PHE A 111 53.69 -7.18 -3.14
CA PHE A 111 54.77 -6.87 -2.18
C PHE A 111 54.66 -7.69 -0.89
N SER A 112 55.63 -8.57 -0.67
CA SER A 112 55.85 -9.24 0.61
C SER A 112 56.39 -8.26 1.66
N ALA A 113 55.82 -8.33 2.85
CA ALA A 113 56.34 -7.86 4.15
C ALA A 113 56.69 -6.35 4.26
N PHE A 114 55.92 -5.60 5.05
CA PHE A 114 56.41 -4.99 6.29
C PHE A 114 55.29 -4.30 7.09
N ASP A 115 55.42 -4.47 8.40
CA ASP A 115 54.96 -3.69 9.55
C ASP A 115 53.49 -3.35 9.85
N ALA A 116 53.23 -3.53 11.14
CA ALA A 116 52.05 -3.15 11.86
C ALA A 116 51.92 -1.63 11.95
N ASN A 117 50.68 -1.12 11.92
CA ASN A 117 49.98 -0.65 13.11
C ASN A 117 48.93 0.42 12.74
N LYS A 118 47.79 0.30 13.41
CA LYS A 118 46.96 1.37 13.95
C LYS A 118 45.99 2.16 13.05
N GLU A 119 44.75 2.10 13.53
CA GLU A 119 43.83 3.24 13.65
C GLU A 119 43.05 3.65 12.40
N GLU A 120 42.12 2.79 11.94
CA GLU A 120 40.99 3.26 11.15
C GLU A 120 39.63 2.91 11.80
N CYS A 121 39.06 3.95 12.39
CA CYS A 121 37.64 4.21 12.67
C CYS A 121 36.82 3.11 13.36
N ARG A 122 36.67 3.33 14.67
CA ARG A 122 35.45 3.07 15.45
C ARG A 122 34.21 3.73 14.80
N VAL A 123 33.70 3.13 13.72
CA VAL A 123 32.29 3.25 13.33
C VAL A 123 31.84 1.87 12.90
N ALA A 124 31.78 0.95 13.86
CA ALA A 124 31.08 -0.32 13.70
C ALA A 124 29.55 -0.06 13.68
N LYS A 125 29.07 0.66 12.66
CA LYS A 125 27.71 0.43 12.18
C LYS A 125 27.78 -0.98 11.60
N SER A 126 27.12 -1.93 12.25
CA SER A 126 26.98 -3.31 11.78
C SER A 126 26.83 -3.31 10.26
N HIS A 127 27.87 -3.72 9.54
CA HIS A 127 27.84 -3.78 8.09
C HIS A 127 26.88 -4.91 7.74
N LYS A 128 25.65 -4.56 7.37
CA LYS A 128 24.68 -5.55 6.89
C LYS A 128 25.33 -6.36 5.77
N THR A 129 25.17 -7.67 5.82
CA THR A 129 25.66 -8.54 4.75
C THR A 129 24.80 -8.34 3.50
N LEU A 130 25.36 -8.67 2.33
CA LEU A 130 24.58 -8.63 1.08
C LEU A 130 23.32 -9.51 1.17
N ARG A 131 23.36 -10.61 1.95
CA ARG A 131 22.19 -11.47 2.18
C ARG A 131 21.09 -10.75 2.96
N GLU A 132 21.45 -10.02 4.02
CA GLU A 132 20.50 -9.23 4.82
C GLU A 132 19.89 -8.09 3.99
N ILE A 133 20.67 -7.45 3.12
CA ILE A 133 20.17 -6.43 2.20
C ILE A 133 19.18 -7.04 1.20
N LYS A 134 19.48 -8.20 0.61
CA LYS A 134 18.57 -8.91 -0.30
C LYS A 134 17.25 -9.28 0.40
N LEU A 135 17.32 -9.76 1.64
CA LEU A 135 16.12 -10.05 2.43
C LEU A 135 15.30 -8.78 2.67
N ALA A 136 15.95 -7.69 3.09
CA ALA A 136 15.28 -6.43 3.38
C ALA A 136 14.62 -5.79 2.13
N PHE A 137 15.23 -5.89 0.95
CA PHE A 137 14.59 -5.49 -0.31
C PHE A 137 13.39 -6.39 -0.67
N SER A 138 13.46 -7.68 -0.38
CA SER A 138 12.36 -8.62 -0.62
C SER A 138 11.15 -8.29 0.27
N GLU A 139 11.37 -8.04 1.55
CA GLU A 139 10.34 -7.59 2.49
C GLU A 139 9.78 -6.22 2.11
N PHE A 140 10.64 -5.29 1.69
CA PHE A 140 10.23 -3.98 1.21
C PHE A 140 9.32 -4.09 -0.03
N TYR A 141 9.69 -4.93 -1.00
CA TYR A 141 8.87 -5.20 -2.18
C TYR A 141 7.50 -5.78 -1.82
N LEU A 142 7.45 -6.78 -0.92
CA LEU A 142 6.20 -7.34 -0.44
C LEU A 142 5.31 -6.25 0.18
N ASN A 143 5.88 -5.38 1.02
CA ASN A 143 5.14 -4.26 1.63
C ASN A 143 4.56 -3.28 0.58
N LEU A 144 5.27 -3.02 -0.52
CA LEU A 144 4.77 -2.19 -1.61
C LEU A 144 3.59 -2.85 -2.34
N VAL A 145 3.66 -4.16 -2.59
CA VAL A 145 2.56 -4.93 -3.21
C VAL A 145 1.31 -4.92 -2.31
N LEU A 146 1.49 -5.10 -1.00
CA LEU A 146 0.39 -4.99 -0.04
C LEU A 146 -0.25 -3.59 -0.09
N LEU A 147 0.57 -2.53 -0.16
CA LEU A 147 0.07 -1.15 -0.27
C LEU A 147 -0.67 -0.90 -1.59
N GLN A 148 -0.23 -1.48 -2.71
CA GLN A 148 -0.94 -1.43 -3.99
C GLN A 148 -2.30 -2.15 -3.93
N ASN A 149 -2.34 -3.32 -3.28
CA ASN A 149 -3.59 -4.04 -3.02
C ASN A 149 -4.54 -3.24 -2.13
N TYR A 150 -4.00 -2.55 -1.11
CA TYR A 150 -4.75 -1.66 -0.25
C TYR A 150 -5.44 -0.54 -1.05
N GLN A 151 -4.73 0.14 -1.98
CA GLN A 151 -5.34 1.15 -2.86
C GLN A 151 -6.49 0.55 -3.68
N THR A 152 -6.24 -0.61 -4.30
CA THR A 152 -7.19 -1.28 -5.20
C THR A 152 -8.48 -1.67 -4.47
N LEU A 153 -8.37 -2.34 -3.32
CA LEU A 153 -9.52 -2.82 -2.55
C LEU A 153 -10.34 -1.66 -1.99
N ASN A 154 -9.70 -0.61 -1.48
CA ASN A 154 -10.42 0.55 -0.97
C ASN A 154 -11.16 1.31 -2.08
N TYR A 155 -10.52 1.55 -3.24
CA TYR A 155 -11.17 2.18 -4.38
C TYR A 155 -12.41 1.39 -4.83
N GLN A 156 -12.29 0.06 -4.96
CA GLN A 156 -13.42 -0.82 -5.29
C GLN A 156 -14.51 -0.80 -4.22
N GLY A 157 -14.13 -0.76 -2.94
CA GLY A 157 -15.04 -0.67 -1.80
C GLY A 157 -15.89 0.60 -1.84
N PHE A 158 -15.25 1.77 -1.99
CA PHE A 158 -15.94 3.05 -2.16
C PHE A 158 -16.84 3.06 -3.39
N LYS A 159 -16.35 2.57 -4.54
CA LYS A 159 -17.14 2.53 -5.78
C LYS A 159 -18.41 1.70 -5.61
N LYS A 160 -18.29 0.52 -5.00
CA LYS A 160 -19.42 -0.39 -4.81
C LYS A 160 -20.41 0.11 -3.76
N ILE A 161 -19.95 0.71 -2.66
CA ILE A 161 -20.86 1.21 -1.63
C ILE A 161 -21.61 2.46 -2.11
N CYS A 162 -20.95 3.35 -2.86
CA CYS A 162 -21.62 4.51 -3.49
C CYS A 162 -22.66 4.04 -4.51
N LYS A 163 -22.31 3.06 -5.36
CA LYS A 163 -23.28 2.47 -6.30
C LYS A 163 -24.45 1.78 -5.59
N LYS A 164 -24.22 1.18 -4.42
CA LYS A 164 -25.28 0.57 -3.60
C LYS A 164 -26.20 1.65 -3.01
N HIS A 165 -25.65 2.74 -2.49
CA HIS A 165 -26.42 3.90 -2.03
C HIS A 165 -27.37 4.36 -3.13
N ASP A 166 -26.83 4.70 -4.30
CA ASP A 166 -27.60 5.22 -5.43
C ASP A 166 -28.70 4.27 -5.90
N LYS A 167 -28.43 2.95 -5.87
CA LYS A 167 -29.42 1.94 -6.20
C LYS A 167 -30.57 1.86 -5.19
N LEU A 168 -30.30 2.03 -3.90
CA LEU A 168 -31.30 1.88 -2.83
C LEU A 168 -32.12 3.15 -2.61
N THR A 169 -31.48 4.32 -2.70
CA THR A 169 -32.14 5.62 -2.50
C THR A 169 -32.64 6.24 -3.80
N LYS A 170 -32.41 5.58 -4.96
CA LYS A 170 -32.73 6.10 -6.30
C LYS A 170 -32.12 7.50 -6.54
N SER A 171 -30.92 7.72 -6.01
CA SER A 171 -30.20 9.00 -6.06
C SER A 171 -28.95 8.90 -6.93
N SER A 172 -28.33 10.05 -7.24
CA SER A 172 -27.02 10.15 -7.90
C SER A 172 -25.93 10.74 -6.99
N ARG A 173 -26.28 11.06 -5.72
CA ARG A 173 -25.38 11.73 -4.78
C ARG A 173 -24.14 10.90 -4.44
N GLY A 174 -24.25 9.57 -4.39
CA GLY A 174 -23.13 8.67 -4.12
C GLY A 174 -22.10 8.70 -5.26
N ALA A 175 -22.56 8.62 -6.52
CA ALA A 175 -21.70 8.75 -7.69
C ALA A 175 -21.00 10.11 -7.77
N GLN A 176 -21.73 11.21 -7.51
CA GLN A 176 -21.16 12.56 -7.47
C GLN A 176 -20.07 12.68 -6.38
N TRP A 177 -20.37 12.22 -5.17
CA TRP A 177 -19.40 12.21 -4.08
C TRP A 177 -18.16 11.39 -4.42
N PHE A 178 -18.32 10.22 -5.05
CA PHE A 178 -17.21 9.36 -5.45
C PHE A 178 -16.25 10.06 -6.42
N GLN A 179 -16.79 10.72 -7.45
CA GLN A 179 -15.99 11.45 -8.43
C GLN A 179 -15.26 12.64 -7.81
N LEU A 180 -15.96 13.41 -6.96
CA LEU A 180 -15.41 14.62 -6.36
C LEU A 180 -14.37 14.34 -5.26
N ASN A 181 -14.44 13.18 -4.60
CA ASN A 181 -13.61 12.90 -3.44
C ASN A 181 -12.64 11.72 -3.65
N VAL A 182 -13.11 10.58 -4.15
CA VAL A 182 -12.31 9.35 -4.25
C VAL A 182 -11.40 9.35 -5.47
N GLU A 183 -11.88 9.80 -6.63
CA GLU A 183 -11.08 9.81 -7.86
C GLU A 183 -9.94 10.84 -7.82
N VAL A 184 -10.04 11.85 -6.97
CA VAL A 184 -9.00 12.86 -6.73
C VAL A 184 -8.16 12.58 -5.48
N ALA A 185 -8.55 11.62 -4.65
CA ALA A 185 -7.87 11.32 -3.39
C ALA A 185 -6.42 10.87 -3.59
N ALA A 186 -5.53 11.28 -2.68
CA ALA A 186 -4.11 10.93 -2.73
C ALA A 186 -3.86 9.42 -2.70
N PHE A 187 -4.68 8.65 -1.96
CA PHE A 187 -4.57 7.19 -1.94
C PHE A 187 -4.83 6.55 -3.30
N TYR A 188 -5.52 7.21 -4.23
CA TYR A 188 -5.81 6.66 -5.55
C TYR A 188 -4.91 7.26 -6.63
N THR A 189 -4.69 8.58 -6.59
CA THR A 189 -3.95 9.30 -7.65
C THR A 189 -2.44 9.14 -7.55
N SER A 190 -1.90 8.84 -6.36
CA SER A 190 -0.46 8.67 -6.15
C SER A 190 0.12 7.51 -6.96
N LYS A 191 1.14 7.81 -7.77
CA LYS A 191 1.90 6.83 -8.56
C LYS A 191 3.21 6.40 -7.90
N GLU A 192 3.52 6.90 -6.71
CA GLU A 192 4.79 6.69 -6.03
C GLU A 192 5.05 5.21 -5.69
N VAL A 193 4.02 4.49 -5.23
CA VAL A 193 4.12 3.05 -4.97
C VAL A 193 4.59 2.29 -6.22
N ASN A 194 4.00 2.60 -7.38
CA ASN A 194 4.38 1.99 -8.65
C ASN A 194 5.80 2.37 -9.08
N LYS A 195 6.27 3.59 -8.74
CA LYS A 195 7.65 4.00 -9.00
C LYS A 195 8.63 3.20 -8.14
N PHE A 196 8.37 3.05 -6.85
CA PHE A 196 9.21 2.25 -5.96
C PHE A 196 9.26 0.78 -6.39
N ILE A 197 8.11 0.19 -6.76
CA ILE A 197 8.07 -1.20 -7.28
C ILE A 197 9.00 -1.35 -8.47
N LYS A 198 8.89 -0.46 -9.48
CA LYS A 198 9.76 -0.50 -10.67
C LYS A 198 11.24 -0.29 -10.33
N GLN A 199 11.56 0.63 -9.43
CA GLN A 199 12.93 0.88 -9.00
C GLN A 199 13.53 -0.33 -8.29
N VAL A 200 12.76 -0.99 -7.43
CA VAL A 200 13.20 -2.22 -6.76
C VAL A 200 13.37 -3.35 -7.76
N GLU A 201 12.43 -3.55 -8.69
CA GLU A 201 12.54 -4.57 -9.76
C GLU A 201 13.82 -4.35 -10.59
N VAL A 202 14.03 -3.14 -11.12
CA VAL A 202 15.21 -2.79 -11.93
C VAL A 202 16.51 -2.87 -11.12
N GLY A 203 16.54 -2.33 -9.90
CA GLY A 203 17.71 -2.36 -9.02
C GLY A 203 18.08 -3.78 -8.57
N THR A 204 17.09 -4.66 -8.40
CA THR A 204 17.34 -6.07 -8.09
C THR A 204 18.00 -6.78 -9.27
N PHE A 205 17.67 -6.46 -10.53
CA PHE A 205 18.34 -7.04 -11.70
C PHE A 205 19.84 -6.77 -11.73
N VAL A 206 20.31 -5.63 -11.21
CA VAL A 206 21.75 -5.30 -11.18
C VAL A 206 22.52 -6.19 -10.19
N LEU A 207 21.91 -6.57 -9.07
CA LEU A 207 22.51 -7.47 -8.07
C LEU A 207 22.49 -8.96 -8.45
N VAL A 208 21.88 -9.29 -9.59
CA VAL A 208 21.73 -10.66 -10.12
C VAL A 208 22.87 -11.05 -11.06
N TYR A 209 23.57 -10.09 -11.67
CA TYR A 209 24.59 -10.39 -12.70
C TYR A 209 26.00 -10.70 -12.16
N ASP A 210 26.31 -10.38 -10.90
CA ASP A 210 27.68 -10.55 -10.37
C ASP A 210 27.92 -11.83 -9.55
N ASP A 211 26.92 -12.65 -9.24
CA ASP A 211 27.09 -14.04 -8.75
C ASP A 211 25.71 -14.70 -8.54
N VAL A 212 25.36 -15.63 -9.44
CA VAL A 212 24.18 -16.53 -9.50
C VAL A 212 23.15 -16.36 -8.36
N CYS A 213 21.99 -15.77 -8.66
CA CYS A 213 20.77 -15.99 -7.87
C CYS A 213 19.50 -15.63 -8.68
N TYR A 214 18.67 -16.63 -8.97
CA TYR A 214 17.36 -16.45 -9.62
C TYR A 214 16.45 -15.57 -8.75
N PHE A 215 16.21 -14.32 -9.16
CA PHE A 215 15.13 -13.49 -8.65
C PHE A 215 14.10 -13.28 -9.76
N CYS A 216 13.23 -14.27 -9.96
CA CYS A 216 12.07 -14.10 -10.81
C CYS A 216 10.97 -13.41 -9.98
N ALA A 217 10.97 -12.08 -9.96
CA ALA A 217 9.89 -11.29 -9.34
C ALA A 217 8.49 -11.66 -9.90
N ARG A 218 8.43 -12.23 -11.11
CA ARG A 218 7.20 -12.82 -11.70
C ARG A 218 6.70 -14.09 -11.00
N SER A 219 7.56 -14.85 -10.32
CA SER A 219 7.16 -16.09 -9.65
C SER A 219 6.50 -15.83 -8.29
N LEU A 220 6.95 -14.81 -7.55
CA LEU A 220 6.30 -14.38 -6.30
C LEU A 220 4.93 -13.72 -6.57
N CYS A 221 4.78 -13.03 -7.70
CA CYS A 221 3.50 -12.47 -8.14
C CYS A 221 2.46 -13.58 -8.44
N SER A 222 2.90 -14.76 -8.94
CA SER A 222 1.98 -15.88 -9.20
C SER A 222 1.54 -16.62 -7.94
N PHE A 223 2.28 -16.51 -6.83
CA PHE A 223 1.93 -17.15 -5.56
C PHE A 223 1.00 -16.29 -4.69
N PHE A 224 1.05 -14.96 -4.82
CA PHE A 224 0.20 -14.04 -4.05
C PHE A 224 -1.03 -13.50 -4.79
N VAL A 225 -1.12 -13.63 -6.12
CA VAL A 225 -2.27 -13.17 -6.92
C VAL A 225 -3.31 -14.28 -7.17
N LYS A 226 -3.05 -15.51 -6.69
CA LYS A 226 -3.95 -16.68 -6.85
C LYS A 226 -4.54 -17.24 -5.54
N CYS A 227 -4.44 -16.51 -4.43
CA CYS A 227 -5.14 -16.85 -3.18
C CYS A 227 -6.23 -15.81 -2.90
#